data_AF-A0A351KBH4-F1
#
_entry.id   AF-A0A351KBH4-F1
#
_cell.length_a   1.000
_cell.length_b   1.000
_cell.length_c   1.000
_cell.angle_alpha   90.00
_cell.angle_beta   90.00
_cell.angle_gamma   90.00
#
_symmetry.space_group_name_H-M   'P 1'
#
loop_
_entity.id
_entity.type
_entity.pdbx_description
1 polymer ?
#
loop_
_entity_poly.entity_id
_entity_poly.type
_entity_poly.pdbx_seq_one_letter_code
_entity_poly.pdbx_strand_id
1 'polypeptide(L)'
;MAITNVFTAHPASINESWAGHARFALSTSGLLAGAALAAAVHAVAPFLFETTASRTIDRLHALVHGSRAAGAAMIDPVETIEA
;
A
#
# COMPACT_ATOMS: atom_id res chain seq x y z
N MET A 1 33.78 1.28 -18.07
CA MET A 1 32.32 1.52 -18.03
C MET A 1 31.85 1.09 -16.65
N ALA A 2 31.67 2.02 -15.71
CA ALA A 2 31.20 1.67 -14.37
C ALA A 2 29.71 1.32 -14.49
N ILE A 3 29.34 0.09 -14.12
CA ILE A 3 27.94 -0.30 -14.00
C ILE A 3 27.41 0.48 -12.80
N THR A 4 26.69 1.57 -13.05
CA THR A 4 25.99 2.33 -12.00
C THR A 4 24.96 1.40 -11.40
N ASN A 5 25.25 0.83 -10.24
CA ASN A 5 24.34 -0.06 -9.54
C ASN A 5 23.22 0.79 -8.92
N VAL A 6 22.19 1.04 -9.74
CA VAL A 6 21.02 1.86 -9.39
C VAL A 6 20.32 1.33 -8.13
N PHE A 7 20.43 0.02 -7.87
CA PHE A 7 19.85 -0.64 -6.71
C PHE A 7 20.59 -0.33 -5.39
N THR A 8 21.90 -0.04 -5.42
CA THR A 8 22.68 0.28 -4.21
C THR A 8 22.99 1.76 -4.06
N ALA A 9 23.00 2.54 -5.15
CA ALA A 9 23.29 3.97 -5.12
C ALA A 9 22.17 4.78 -4.44
N HIS A 10 20.91 4.40 -4.62
CA HIS A 10 19.77 5.12 -4.03
C HIS A 10 19.62 4.90 -2.50
N PRO A 11 19.67 3.67 -1.95
CA PRO A 11 19.60 3.47 -0.48
C PRO A 11 20.83 4.02 0.26
N ALA A 12 22.02 3.91 -0.35
CA ALA A 12 23.25 4.45 0.25
C ALA A 12 23.22 5.98 0.39
N SER A 13 22.43 6.69 -0.43
CA SER A 13 22.29 8.14 -0.36
C SER A 13 21.44 8.65 0.81
N ILE A 14 20.69 7.76 1.48
CA ILE A 14 19.76 8.10 2.59
C ILE A 14 20.01 7.30 3.87
N ASN A 15 21.13 6.57 3.97
CA ASN A 15 21.51 5.79 5.16
C ASN A 15 20.46 4.74 5.62
N GLU A 16 19.54 4.33 4.74
CA GLU A 16 18.61 3.21 4.97
C GLU A 16 19.23 1.90 4.47
N SER A 17 19.00 0.81 5.21
CA SER A 17 19.36 -0.52 4.70
C SER A 17 18.51 -0.84 3.46
N TRP A 18 19.14 -1.27 2.36
CA TRP A 18 18.46 -1.72 1.15
C TRP A 18 17.36 -2.75 1.46
N ALA A 19 17.62 -3.65 2.42
CA ALA A 19 16.68 -4.67 2.86
C ALA A 19 15.42 -4.09 3.51
N GLY A 20 15.54 -3.01 4.30
CA GLY A 20 14.40 -2.32 4.91
C GLY A 20 13.52 -1.64 3.86
N HIS A 21 14.16 -0.93 2.94
CA HIS A 21 13.48 -0.25 1.84
C HIS A 21 12.78 -1.25 0.90
N ALA A 22 13.48 -2.31 0.50
CA ALA A 22 12.94 -3.37 -0.34
C ALA A 22 11.77 -4.10 0.35
N ARG A 23 11.87 -4.39 1.66
CA ARG A 23 10.79 -5.03 2.41
C ARG A 23 9.53 -4.16 2.48
N PHE A 24 9.69 -2.86 2.68
CA PHE A 24 8.56 -1.92 2.69
C PHE A 24 7.90 -1.84 1.30
N ALA A 25 8.70 -1.68 0.24
CA ALA A 25 8.22 -1.64 -1.14
C ALA A 25 7.49 -2.95 -1.53
N LEU A 26 8.04 -4.10 -1.18
CA LEU A 26 7.41 -5.40 -1.45
C LEU A 26 6.11 -5.59 -0.66
N SER A 27 6.09 -5.18 0.62
CA SER A 27 4.89 -5.25 1.45
C SER A 27 3.77 -4.37 0.92
N THR A 28 4.08 -3.14 0.51
CA THR A 28 3.10 -2.22 -0.07
C THR A 28 2.60 -2.71 -1.42
N SER A 29 3.49 -3.22 -2.27
CA SER A 29 3.13 -3.85 -3.54
C SER A 29 2.19 -5.05 -3.37
N GLY A 30 2.42 -5.90 -2.36
CA GLY A 30 1.56 -7.05 -2.08
C GLY A 30 0.14 -6.65 -1.68
N LEU A 31 0.00 -5.62 -0.84
CA LEU A 31 -1.31 -5.07 -0.46
C LEU A 31 -2.06 -4.49 -1.67
N LEU A 32 -1.36 -3.76 -2.53
CA LEU A 32 -1.90 -3.21 -3.78
C LEU A 32 -2.44 -4.32 -4.70
N ALA A 33 -1.64 -5.36 -4.93
CA ALA A 33 -2.04 -6.50 -5.74
C ALA A 33 -3.27 -7.23 -5.14
N GLY A 34 -3.30 -7.39 -3.82
CA GLY A 34 -4.44 -7.97 -3.12
C GLY A 34 -5.72 -7.13 -3.25
N ALA A 35 -5.62 -5.80 -3.12
CA ALA A 35 -6.75 -4.89 -3.31
C ALA A 35 -7.29 -4.95 -4.75
N ALA A 36 -6.40 -4.94 -5.74
CA ALA A 36 -6.77 -5.04 -7.15
C ALA A 36 -7.47 -6.37 -7.47
N LEU A 37 -6.96 -7.49 -6.94
CA LEU A 37 -7.58 -8.79 -7.10
C LEU A 37 -8.96 -8.85 -6.44
N ALA A 38 -9.08 -8.33 -5.21
CA ALA A 38 -10.35 -8.27 -4.48
C ALA A 38 -11.40 -7.46 -5.26
N ALA A 39 -11.02 -6.31 -5.82
CA ALA A 39 -11.89 -5.49 -6.65
C ALA A 39 -12.29 -6.21 -7.96
N ALA A 40 -11.36 -6.91 -8.60
CA ALA A 40 -11.63 -7.67 -9.82
C ALA A 40 -12.62 -8.82 -9.57
N VAL A 41 -12.46 -9.56 -8.46
CA VAL A 41 -13.42 -10.60 -8.07
C VAL A 41 -14.77 -9.99 -7.72
N HIS A 42 -14.80 -8.90 -6.97
CA HIS A 42 -16.04 -8.20 -6.61
C HIS A 42 -16.82 -7.72 -7.85
N ALA A 43 -16.12 -7.25 -8.90
CA ALA A 43 -16.76 -6.85 -10.16
C ALA A 43 -17.51 -7.99 -10.86
N VAL A 44 -17.09 -9.24 -10.65
CA VAL A 44 -17.75 -10.44 -11.20
C VAL A 44 -18.77 -11.01 -10.22
N ALA A 45 -18.45 -10.98 -8.92
CA ALA A 45 -19.26 -11.53 -7.84
C ALA A 45 -19.42 -10.46 -6.75
N PRO A 46 -20.44 -9.57 -6.85
CA PRO A 46 -20.56 -8.38 -5.99
C PRO A 46 -20.82 -8.69 -4.51
N PHE A 47 -21.17 -9.93 -4.16
CA PHE A 47 -21.31 -10.37 -2.77
C PHE A 47 -19.98 -10.82 -2.14
N LEU A 48 -18.90 -10.94 -2.92
CA LEU A 48 -17.56 -11.26 -2.43
C LEU A 48 -16.74 -9.99 -2.28
N PHE A 49 -15.95 -9.90 -1.21
CA PHE A 49 -14.98 -8.82 -1.01
C PHE A 49 -15.53 -7.39 -0.95
N GLU A 50 -16.82 -7.19 -0.63
CA GLU A 50 -17.53 -5.88 -0.58
C GLU A 50 -16.69 -4.72 -0.04
N THR A 51 -15.99 -4.95 1.06
CA THR A 51 -15.22 -3.91 1.77
C THR A 51 -13.72 -4.19 1.79
N THR A 52 -13.26 -5.25 1.13
CA THR A 52 -11.86 -5.71 1.22
C THR A 52 -10.93 -4.83 0.41
N ALA A 53 -11.33 -4.44 -0.81
CA ALA A 53 -10.55 -3.54 -1.65
C ALA A 53 -10.37 -2.17 -0.97
N SER A 54 -11.47 -1.54 -0.55
CA SER A 54 -11.46 -0.21 0.09
C SER A 54 -10.60 -0.19 1.36
N ARG A 55 -10.83 -1.11 2.32
CA ARG A 55 -10.01 -1.18 3.54
C ARG A 55 -8.51 -1.39 3.27
N THR A 56 -8.17 -2.11 2.20
CA THR A 56 -6.77 -2.36 1.86
C THR A 56 -6.11 -1.11 1.28
N ILE A 57 -6.84 -0.34 0.47
CA ILE A 57 -6.41 0.96 -0.03
C ILE A 57 -6.26 1.96 1.11
N ASP A 58 -7.20 2.00 2.06
CA ASP A 58 -7.13 2.86 3.25
C ASP A 58 -5.88 2.58 4.07
N ARG A 59 -5.61 1.28 4.30
CA ARG A 59 -4.40 0.83 5.00
C ARG A 59 -3.14 1.22 4.23
N LEU A 60 -3.13 1.07 2.91
CA LEU A 60 -1.99 1.46 2.07
C LEU A 60 -1.76 2.97 2.14
N HIS A 61 -2.82 3.77 2.04
CA HIS A 61 -2.77 5.22 2.15
C HIS A 61 -2.16 5.64 3.49
N ALA A 62 -2.60 5.02 4.59
CA ALA A 62 -2.05 5.22 5.92
C ALA A 62 -0.59 4.74 6.05
N LEU A 63 -0.19 3.64 5.41
CA LEU A 63 1.20 3.15 5.46
C LEU A 63 2.17 4.04 4.68
N VAL A 64 1.71 4.66 3.59
CA VAL A 64 2.53 5.51 2.73
C VAL A 64 2.58 6.96 3.25
N HIS A 65 1.47 7.49 3.75
CA HIS A 65 1.32 8.89 4.17
C HIS A 65 1.26 9.09 5.69
N GLY A 66 0.90 8.06 6.45
CA GLY A 66 0.96 8.11 7.90
C GLY A 66 2.41 8.17 8.36
N SER A 67 2.71 9.12 9.24
CA SER A 67 3.97 9.18 9.96
C SER A 67 4.29 7.79 10.50
N ARG A 68 5.50 7.28 10.23
CA ARG A 68 5.98 5.90 10.52
C ARG A 68 5.75 5.40 11.97
N ALA A 69 5.15 6.19 12.86
CA ALA A 69 4.93 5.96 14.28
C ALA A 69 3.46 5.67 14.70
N ALA A 70 2.44 5.86 13.85
CA ALA A 70 1.04 5.75 14.30
C ALA A 70 0.25 4.75 13.44
N GLY A 71 0.30 3.48 13.84
CA GLY A 71 -0.73 2.53 13.45
C GLY A 71 -2.09 2.99 13.98
N ALA A 72 -3.13 2.76 13.18
CA ALA A 72 -4.54 2.91 13.53
C ALA A 72 -5.05 4.36 13.71
N ALA A 73 -5.23 5.08 12.60
CA ALA A 73 -6.30 6.06 12.49
C ALA A 73 -7.18 5.68 11.29
N MET A 74 -8.37 5.23 11.65
CA MET A 74 -9.54 4.89 10.84
C MET A 74 -9.93 6.04 9.91
N ILE A 75 -10.41 5.73 8.70
CA ILE A 75 -11.18 6.67 7.87
C ILE A 75 -12.64 6.23 7.95
N ASP A 76 -13.50 7.15 8.40
CA ASP A 76 -14.94 6.95 8.49
C ASP A 76 -15.55 6.70 7.09
N PRO A 77 -16.53 5.79 6.97
CA PRO A 77 -17.18 5.52 5.69
C PRO A 77 -17.86 6.78 5.15
N VAL A 78 -17.70 6.98 3.84
CA VAL A 78 -18.24 8.06 3.00
C VAL A 78 -19.78 8.03 2.85
N GLU A 79 -20.52 7.55 3.85
CA GLU A 79 -21.99 7.45 3.85
C GLU A 79 -22.71 8.77 4.20
N THR A 80 -22.06 9.93 4.04
CA THR A 80 -22.72 11.26 4.24
C THR A 80 -22.73 12.09 2.96
N ILE A 81 -22.89 11.46 1.80
CA ILE A 81 -23.24 12.17 0.58
C ILE A 81 -24.59 11.60 0.08
N GLU A 82 -25.62 12.38 0.43
CA GLU A 82 -26.99 12.46 -0.10
C GLU A 82 -28.12 11.80 0.69
N ALA A 83 -28.96 12.70 1.23
CA ALA A 83 -30.30 12.51 1.77
C ALA A 83 -31.34 12.83 0.68
#